data_AF-A0A2D5KBK2-F1
#
_entry.id   AF-A0A2D5KBK2-F1
#
_cell.length_a   1.000
_cell.length_b   1.000
_cell.length_c   1.000
_cell.angle_alpha   90.00
_cell.angle_beta   90.00
_cell.angle_gamma   90.00
#
_symmetry.space_group_name_H-M   'P 1'
#
loop_
_entity.id
_entity.type
_entity.pdbx_description
1 polymer ?
#
loop_
_entity_poly.entity_id
_entity_poly.type
_entity_poly.pdbx_seq_one_letter_code
_entity_poly.pdbx_strand_id
1 'polypeptide(L)'
;MGKIVKYLTIDLMKNWVMIVFTALLFLATLGFFALEGQNEKAVIGLLNLSLLLVPMLSLIFSITYYYNMYDFLLLILAQPIKRKKSIFSLYLSLLIVFSLSITIGLGLPLVLFNPFSTSYLLLLCILLLSAVFIAIALWAAVYTNDKSKGIGLSLLLWVYFVLLFDGILLLGMYNFAEYPIEKYVLFFTFLNPVDLSRIMVLMQTQTAALMGYSGAIFKQFFTTQQGLSIAVLLLVSWVVVPLMFAFNKFKKKDL
;
A
#
# COMPACT_ATOMS: atom_id res chain seq x y z
N MET A 1 9.81 -5.17 -23.46
CA MET A 1 9.35 -4.78 -22.11
C MET A 1 10.53 -4.50 -21.19
N GLY A 2 11.44 -5.46 -20.99
CA GLY A 2 12.56 -5.30 -20.04
C GLY A 2 13.41 -4.04 -20.24
N LYS A 3 13.67 -3.61 -21.49
CA LYS A 3 14.40 -2.35 -21.75
C LYS A 3 13.65 -1.12 -21.22
N ILE A 4 12.35 -0.97 -21.50
CA ILE A 4 11.53 0.16 -21.03
C ILE A 4 11.46 0.17 -19.50
N VAL A 5 11.19 -1.00 -18.90
CA VAL A 5 11.15 -1.14 -17.43
C VAL A 5 12.48 -0.70 -16.83
N LYS A 6 13.60 -1.18 -17.37
CA LYS A 6 14.95 -0.86 -16.91
C LYS A 6 15.24 0.64 -16.97
N TYR A 7 14.89 1.32 -18.06
CA TYR A 7 15.10 2.76 -18.18
C TYR A 7 14.26 3.55 -17.17
N LEU A 8 12.96 3.23 -17.07
CA LEU A 8 12.07 3.87 -16.10
C LEU A 8 12.50 3.60 -14.65
N THR A 9 12.97 2.39 -14.32
CA THR A 9 13.47 2.10 -12.97
C THR A 9 14.73 2.89 -12.64
N ILE A 10 15.67 3.03 -13.58
CA ILE A 10 16.91 3.78 -13.36
C ILE A 10 16.62 5.26 -13.17
N ASP A 11 15.71 5.80 -13.97
CA ASP A 11 15.23 7.18 -13.84
C ASP A 11 14.59 7.43 -12.46
N LEU A 12 13.66 6.56 -12.07
CA LEU A 12 12.98 6.61 -10.77
C LEU A 12 13.91 6.50 -9.57
N MET A 13 14.93 5.62 -9.63
CA MET A 13 15.90 5.46 -8.53
C MET A 13 16.76 6.71 -8.31
N LYS A 14 16.96 7.55 -9.33
CA LYS A 14 17.71 8.81 -9.21
C LYS A 14 16.87 9.95 -8.63
N ASN A 15 15.56 9.76 -8.49
CA ASN A 15 14.68 10.81 -7.99
C ASN A 15 14.93 11.05 -6.49
N TRP A 16 15.22 12.31 -6.13
CA TRP A 16 15.52 12.72 -4.77
C TRP A 16 14.40 12.37 -3.78
N VAL A 17 13.14 12.39 -4.21
CA VAL A 17 11.99 12.04 -3.37
C VAL A 17 12.07 10.57 -2.91
N MET A 18 12.51 9.65 -3.78
CA MET A 18 12.65 8.23 -3.41
C MET A 18 13.83 8.01 -2.46
N ILE A 19 14.91 8.77 -2.62
CA ILE A 19 16.06 8.75 -1.70
C ILE A 19 15.62 9.24 -0.32
N VAL A 20 14.91 10.37 -0.26
CA VAL A 20 14.38 10.93 0.99
C VAL A 20 13.39 9.98 1.63
N PHE A 21 12.49 9.35 0.87
CA PHE A 21 11.55 8.35 1.39
C PHE A 21 12.28 7.14 2.01
N THR A 22 13.29 6.60 1.32
CA THR A 22 14.10 5.49 1.84
C THR A 22 14.82 5.89 3.13
N ALA A 23 15.45 7.07 3.13
CA ALA A 23 16.16 7.59 4.30
C ALA A 23 15.22 7.87 5.48
N LEU A 24 14.03 8.40 5.22
CA LEU A 24 13.02 8.65 6.24
C LEU A 24 12.56 7.35 6.89
N LEU A 25 12.23 6.32 6.09
CA LEU A 25 11.87 4.99 6.63
C LEU A 25 13.02 4.39 7.45
N PHE A 26 14.25 4.50 6.95
CA PHE A 26 15.44 4.02 7.64
C PHE A 26 15.64 4.71 8.99
N LEU A 27 15.62 6.04 9.01
CA LEU A 27 15.76 6.81 10.25
C LEU A 27 14.60 6.56 11.22
N ALA A 28 13.37 6.43 10.70
CA ALA A 28 12.21 6.11 11.52
C ALA A 28 12.39 4.74 12.19
N THR A 29 12.78 3.70 11.44
CA THR A 29 13.01 2.36 12.01
C THR A 29 14.09 2.37 13.09
N LEU A 30 15.22 3.03 12.84
CA LEU A 30 16.26 3.21 13.85
C LEU A 30 15.75 3.96 15.08
N GLY A 31 14.98 5.03 14.87
CA GLY A 31 14.39 5.83 15.95
C GLY A 31 13.44 5.03 16.83
N PHE A 32 12.53 4.26 16.25
CA PHE A 32 11.60 3.42 17.01
C PHE A 32 12.33 2.35 17.83
N PHE A 33 13.33 1.66 17.25
CA PHE A 33 14.11 0.66 17.99
C PHE A 33 15.03 1.26 19.06
N ALA A 34 15.54 2.48 18.86
CA ALA A 34 16.40 3.15 19.83
C ALA A 34 15.61 3.71 21.03
N LEU A 35 14.38 4.20 20.80
CA LEU A 35 13.56 4.85 21.81
C LEU A 35 12.66 3.87 22.57
N GLU A 36 12.09 2.89 21.87
CA GLU A 36 11.19 1.92 22.47
C GLU A 36 11.98 0.68 22.87
N GLY A 37 12.47 0.65 24.12
CA GLY A 37 13.24 -0.48 24.68
C GLY A 37 12.51 -1.85 24.71
N GLN A 38 11.31 -1.93 24.13
CA GLN A 38 10.56 -3.16 23.88
C GLN A 38 10.33 -3.35 22.38
N ASN A 39 10.91 -4.43 21.85
CA ASN A 39 10.85 -4.81 20.44
C ASN A 39 9.42 -4.89 19.86
N GLU A 40 8.43 -5.33 20.63
CA GLU A 40 7.04 -5.45 20.15
C GLU A 40 6.36 -4.09 19.98
N LYS A 41 6.63 -3.13 20.87
CA LYS A 41 6.08 -1.78 20.74
C LYS A 41 6.66 -1.09 19.52
N ALA A 42 7.97 -1.23 19.30
CA ALA A 42 8.66 -0.64 18.15
C ALA A 42 8.04 -1.12 16.83
N VAL A 43 7.73 -2.42 16.72
CA VAL A 43 7.07 -3.00 15.54
C VAL A 43 5.66 -2.42 15.33
N ILE A 44 4.90 -2.19 16.39
CA ILE A 44 3.55 -1.59 16.31
C ILE A 44 3.63 -0.10 15.94
N GLY A 45 4.59 0.65 16.50
CA GLY A 45 4.85 2.03 16.11
C GLY A 45 5.21 2.14 14.63
N LEU A 46 6.07 1.24 14.14
CA LEU A 46 6.45 1.16 12.73
C LEU A 46 5.30 0.72 11.83
N LEU A 47 4.42 -0.17 12.30
CA LEU A 47 3.19 -0.52 11.60
C LEU A 47 2.35 0.74 11.36
N ASN A 48 2.05 1.49 12.42
CA ASN A 48 1.21 2.68 12.30
C ASN A 48 1.83 3.76 11.41
N LEU A 49 3.13 4.03 11.54
CA LEU A 49 3.82 4.98 10.69
C LEU A 49 3.81 4.55 9.23
N SER A 50 4.16 3.28 8.95
CA SER A 50 4.22 2.77 7.58
C SER A 50 2.85 2.71 6.91
N LEU A 51 1.80 2.33 7.65
CA LEU A 51 0.42 2.34 7.17
C LEU A 51 -0.11 3.73 6.85
N LEU A 52 0.46 4.79 7.43
CA LEU A 52 0.10 6.16 7.08
C LEU A 52 0.91 6.65 5.88
N LEU A 53 2.23 6.45 5.95
CA LEU A 53 3.20 7.11 5.07
C LEU A 53 3.36 6.41 3.71
N VAL A 54 3.38 5.08 3.68
CA VAL A 54 3.59 4.29 2.46
C VAL A 54 2.42 4.44 1.48
N PRO A 55 1.12 4.32 1.87
CA PRO A 55 0.03 4.60 0.95
C PRO A 55 0.08 6.01 0.37
N MET A 56 0.40 7.00 1.21
CA MET A 56 0.42 8.41 0.82
C MET A 56 1.45 8.65 -0.29
N LEU A 57 2.70 8.25 -0.03
CA LEU A 57 3.79 8.48 -1.00
C LEU A 57 3.62 7.63 -2.24
N SER A 58 3.23 6.36 -2.11
CA SER A 58 2.99 5.51 -3.28
C SER A 58 1.87 6.05 -4.17
N LEU A 59 0.79 6.60 -3.60
CA LEU A 59 -0.28 7.24 -4.37
C LEU A 59 0.22 8.50 -5.10
N ILE A 60 0.67 9.49 -4.33
CA ILE A 60 1.00 10.83 -4.85
C ILE A 60 2.15 10.74 -5.85
N PHE A 61 3.20 10.00 -5.51
CA PHE A 61 4.37 9.86 -6.36
C PHE A 61 4.03 9.13 -7.67
N SER A 62 3.23 8.06 -7.62
CA SER A 62 2.85 7.32 -8.83
C SER A 62 2.00 8.16 -9.78
N ILE A 63 1.04 8.94 -9.25
CA ILE A 63 0.22 9.86 -10.06
C ILE A 63 1.08 10.97 -10.67
N THR A 64 1.91 11.63 -9.87
CA THR A 64 2.78 12.71 -10.37
C THR A 64 3.78 12.20 -11.41
N TYR A 65 4.35 11.02 -11.21
CA TYR A 65 5.25 10.39 -12.18
C TYR A 65 4.54 10.08 -13.50
N TYR A 66 3.31 9.56 -13.46
CA TYR A 66 2.51 9.33 -14.66
C TYR A 66 2.31 10.61 -15.48
N TYR A 67 1.96 11.72 -14.85
CA TYR A 67 1.76 13.00 -15.55
C TYR A 67 3.07 13.61 -16.08
N ASN A 68 4.17 13.51 -15.33
CA ASN A 68 5.47 14.01 -15.78
C ASN A 68 6.00 13.21 -16.98
N MET A 69 5.68 11.92 -17.06
CA MET A 69 6.11 11.04 -18.15
C MET A 69 5.10 10.96 -19.30
N TYR A 70 4.09 11.83 -19.33
CA TYR A 70 3.04 11.77 -20.34
C TYR A 70 3.60 11.93 -21.77
N ASP A 71 4.48 12.91 -21.99
CA ASP A 71 5.11 13.14 -23.30
C ASP A 71 5.97 11.95 -23.73
N PHE A 72 6.68 11.33 -22.79
CA PHE A 72 7.45 10.12 -23.05
C PHE A 72 6.55 8.91 -23.38
N LEU A 73 5.41 8.78 -22.70
CA LEU A 73 4.41 7.75 -23.00
C LEU A 73 3.85 7.91 -24.42
N LEU A 74 3.62 9.14 -24.88
CA LEU A 74 3.21 9.42 -26.27
C LEU A 74 4.27 9.00 -27.28
N LEU A 75 5.55 9.31 -27.03
CA LEU A 75 6.66 8.90 -27.90
C LEU A 75 6.81 7.37 -28.00
N ILE A 76 6.57 6.64 -26.90
CA ILE A 76 6.55 5.17 -26.90
C ILE A 76 5.41 4.63 -27.75
N LEU A 77 4.24 5.29 -27.73
CA LEU A 77 3.06 4.85 -28.47
C LEU A 77 3.15 5.13 -29.97
N ALA A 78 4.02 6.04 -30.41
CA ALA A 78 4.35 6.21 -31.83
C ALA A 78 5.10 5.00 -32.40
N GLN A 79 5.77 4.21 -31.55
CA GLN A 79 6.31 2.91 -31.92
C GLN A 79 5.22 1.83 -31.84
N PRO A 80 5.34 0.70 -32.57
CA PRO A 80 4.32 -0.36 -32.62
C PRO A 80 4.26 -1.19 -31.31
N ILE A 81 3.95 -0.52 -30.20
CA ILE A 81 3.87 -1.07 -28.86
C ILE A 81 2.40 -1.06 -28.43
N LYS A 82 1.90 -2.23 -28.01
CA LYS A 82 0.52 -2.35 -27.51
C LYS A 82 0.32 -1.45 -26.29
N ARG A 83 -0.73 -0.61 -26.28
CA ARG A 83 -1.07 0.32 -25.18
C ARG A 83 -1.03 -0.30 -23.77
N LYS A 84 -1.55 -1.52 -23.61
CA LYS A 84 -1.51 -2.27 -22.33
C LYS A 84 -0.09 -2.47 -21.80
N LYS A 85 0.88 -2.67 -22.70
CA LYS A 85 2.28 -2.92 -22.33
C LYS A 85 2.93 -1.68 -21.73
N SER A 86 2.53 -0.48 -22.16
CA SER A 86 3.09 0.79 -21.69
C SER A 86 2.74 1.06 -20.22
N ILE A 87 1.44 0.97 -19.87
CA ILE A 87 1.01 1.09 -18.46
C ILE A 87 1.62 -0.01 -17.60
N PHE A 88 1.62 -1.25 -18.09
CA PHE A 88 2.15 -2.36 -17.29
C PHE A 88 3.66 -2.22 -17.03
N SER A 89 4.44 -1.70 -17.99
CA SER A 89 5.85 -1.38 -17.74
C SER A 89 6.01 -0.29 -16.69
N LEU A 90 5.16 0.74 -16.71
CA LEU A 90 5.22 1.83 -15.73
C LEU A 90 4.85 1.31 -14.33
N TYR A 91 3.80 0.49 -14.21
CA TYR A 91 3.44 -0.17 -12.96
C TYR A 91 4.58 -1.01 -12.39
N LEU A 92 5.19 -1.88 -13.21
CA LEU A 92 6.32 -2.71 -12.78
C LEU A 92 7.52 -1.87 -12.35
N SER A 93 7.84 -0.79 -13.07
CA SER A 93 8.94 0.10 -12.70
C SER A 93 8.70 0.77 -11.35
N LEU A 94 7.51 1.30 -11.11
CA LEU A 94 7.15 1.88 -9.81
C LEU A 94 7.21 0.83 -8.70
N LEU A 95 6.64 -0.35 -8.93
CA LEU A 95 6.63 -1.45 -7.95
C LEU A 95 8.05 -1.87 -7.57
N ILE A 96 8.95 -2.04 -8.55
CA ILE A 96 10.35 -2.39 -8.28
C ILE A 96 11.02 -1.33 -7.41
N VAL A 97 10.86 -0.05 -7.75
CA VAL A 97 11.56 1.04 -7.03
C VAL A 97 11.01 1.22 -5.62
N PHE A 98 9.68 1.19 -5.45
CA PHE A 98 9.06 1.23 -4.11
C PHE A 98 9.43 0.00 -3.29
N SER A 99 9.42 -1.19 -3.88
CA SER A 99 9.80 -2.41 -3.16
C SER A 99 11.25 -2.34 -2.68
N LEU A 100 12.19 -1.92 -3.53
CA LEU A 100 13.58 -1.71 -3.15
C LEU A 100 13.72 -0.69 -2.03
N SER A 101 13.06 0.46 -2.16
CA SER A 101 13.05 1.52 -1.15
C SER A 101 12.52 1.04 0.20
N ILE A 102 11.42 0.29 0.22
CA ILE A 102 10.84 -0.29 1.45
C ILE A 102 11.75 -1.37 2.03
N THR A 103 12.32 -2.24 1.21
CA THR A 103 13.25 -3.28 1.70
C THR A 103 14.52 -2.69 2.30
N ILE A 104 15.04 -1.60 1.74
CA ILE A 104 16.25 -0.94 2.24
C ILE A 104 15.91 -0.10 3.47
N GLY A 105 14.86 0.71 3.40
CA GLY A 105 14.50 1.64 4.47
C GLY A 105 13.94 0.92 5.69
N LEU A 106 13.05 -0.04 5.49
CA LEU A 106 12.34 -0.70 6.58
C LEU A 106 12.82 -2.14 6.80
N GLY A 107 13.12 -2.88 5.73
CA GLY A 107 13.55 -4.28 5.83
C GLY A 107 14.92 -4.49 6.46
N LEU A 108 15.95 -3.74 6.04
CA LEU A 108 17.31 -3.91 6.56
C LEU A 108 17.37 -3.69 8.08
N PRO A 109 16.86 -2.58 8.66
CA PRO A 109 16.85 -2.40 10.11
C PRO A 109 16.01 -3.45 10.84
N LEU A 110 14.84 -3.82 10.32
CA LEU A 110 14.00 -4.83 10.94
C LEU A 110 14.71 -6.18 11.08
N VAL A 111 15.41 -6.63 10.05
CA VAL A 111 16.15 -7.90 10.08
C VAL A 111 17.32 -7.84 11.08
N LEU A 112 17.97 -6.69 11.22
CA LEU A 112 19.09 -6.50 12.13
C LEU A 112 18.67 -6.45 13.61
N PHE A 113 17.59 -5.73 13.93
CA PHE A 113 17.16 -5.49 15.32
C PHE A 113 16.15 -6.51 15.84
N ASN A 114 15.33 -7.11 14.96
CA ASN A 114 14.21 -7.96 15.36
C ASN A 114 13.87 -9.01 14.29
N PRO A 115 14.63 -10.12 14.19
CA PRO A 115 14.43 -11.17 13.19
C PRO A 115 13.28 -12.13 13.56
N PHE A 116 12.18 -11.63 14.12
CA PHE A 116 11.00 -12.42 14.43
C PHE A 116 10.02 -12.49 13.24
N SER A 117 9.12 -13.47 13.27
CA SER A 117 8.11 -13.71 12.23
C SER A 117 7.21 -12.51 11.95
N THR A 118 6.90 -11.71 12.98
CA THR A 118 6.10 -10.49 12.89
C THR A 118 6.75 -9.42 12.02
N SER A 119 8.06 -9.25 12.09
CA SER A 119 8.82 -8.27 11.29
C SER A 119 8.78 -8.59 9.80
N TYR A 120 8.90 -9.87 9.45
CA TYR A 120 8.76 -10.33 8.06
C TYR A 120 7.35 -10.14 7.53
N LEU A 121 6.33 -10.43 8.35
CA LEU A 121 4.94 -10.24 7.97
C LEU A 121 4.61 -8.75 7.78
N LEU A 122 5.12 -7.88 8.64
CA LEU A 122 5.00 -6.43 8.50
C LEU A 122 5.60 -5.96 7.17
N LEU A 123 6.82 -6.41 6.83
CA LEU A 123 7.45 -6.07 5.55
C LEU A 123 6.64 -6.57 4.34
N LEU A 124 6.15 -7.82 4.39
CA LEU A 124 5.29 -8.38 3.34
C LEU A 124 4.01 -7.55 3.16
N CYS A 125 3.35 -7.19 4.26
CA CYS A 125 2.12 -6.40 4.25
C CYS A 125 2.35 -5.01 3.64
N ILE A 126 3.44 -4.33 4.01
CA ILE A 126 3.76 -3.00 3.49
C ILE A 126 4.11 -3.06 2.00
N LEU A 127 4.82 -4.11 1.55
CA LEU A 127 5.13 -4.32 0.14
C LEU A 127 3.84 -4.53 -0.69
N LEU A 128 2.96 -5.41 -0.24
CA LEU A 128 1.66 -5.65 -0.90
C LEU A 128 0.80 -4.38 -0.91
N LEU A 129 0.76 -3.67 0.20
CA LEU A 129 0.01 -2.42 0.33
C LEU A 129 0.54 -1.36 -0.65
N SER A 130 1.86 -1.21 -0.79
CA SER A 130 2.45 -0.32 -1.80
C SER A 130 2.01 -0.71 -3.23
N ALA A 131 1.96 -2.01 -3.54
CA ALA A 131 1.53 -2.50 -4.84
C ALA A 131 0.04 -2.18 -5.13
N VAL A 132 -0.83 -2.23 -4.11
CA VAL A 132 -2.24 -1.84 -4.19
C VAL A 132 -2.37 -0.35 -4.48
N PHE A 133 -1.69 0.49 -3.71
CA PHE A 133 -1.81 1.95 -3.86
C PHE A 133 -1.19 2.47 -5.17
N ILE A 134 -0.11 1.84 -5.67
CA ILE A 134 0.41 2.13 -7.01
C ILE A 134 -0.66 1.77 -8.08
N ALA A 135 -1.35 0.64 -7.94
CA ALA A 135 -2.41 0.24 -8.88
C ALA A 135 -3.59 1.22 -8.88
N ILE A 136 -4.03 1.66 -7.69
CA ILE A 136 -5.07 2.67 -7.51
C ILE A 136 -4.64 4.02 -8.10
N ALA A 137 -3.40 4.44 -7.87
CA ALA A 137 -2.85 5.67 -8.44
C ALA A 137 -2.89 5.67 -9.97
N LEU A 138 -2.46 4.57 -10.61
CA LEU A 138 -2.48 4.49 -12.07
C LEU A 138 -3.91 4.48 -12.61
N TRP A 139 -4.85 3.82 -11.93
CA TRP A 139 -6.25 3.89 -12.29
C TRP A 139 -6.79 5.32 -12.21
N ALA A 140 -6.52 6.02 -11.10
CA ALA A 140 -6.88 7.42 -10.90
C ALA A 140 -6.26 8.34 -11.97
N ALA A 141 -4.96 8.21 -12.24
CA ALA A 141 -4.23 9.04 -13.20
C ALA A 141 -4.69 8.81 -14.65
N VAL A 142 -5.08 7.58 -15.01
CA VAL A 142 -5.72 7.32 -16.32
C VAL A 142 -7.13 7.93 -16.36
N TYR A 143 -7.83 7.96 -15.24
CA TYR A 143 -9.19 8.49 -15.15
C TYR A 143 -9.24 10.01 -15.30
N THR A 144 -8.29 10.74 -14.71
CA THR A 144 -8.21 12.20 -14.73
C THR A 144 -7.24 12.70 -15.82
N ASN A 145 -7.61 13.74 -16.56
CA ASN A 145 -6.73 14.32 -17.59
C ASN A 145 -5.80 15.40 -17.02
N ASP A 146 -6.27 16.16 -16.04
CA ASP A 146 -5.51 17.28 -15.47
C ASP A 146 -4.60 16.83 -14.34
N LYS A 147 -3.33 17.22 -14.39
CA LYS A 147 -2.31 16.93 -13.36
C LYS A 147 -2.77 17.35 -11.97
N SER A 148 -3.28 18.59 -11.83
CA SER A 148 -3.72 19.12 -10.54
C SER A 148 -4.92 18.36 -9.97
N LYS A 149 -5.89 17.96 -10.82
CA LYS A 149 -7.04 17.16 -10.39
C LYS A 149 -6.63 15.76 -9.97
N GLY A 150 -5.68 15.14 -10.70
CA GLY A 150 -5.15 13.83 -10.34
C GLY A 150 -4.44 13.82 -8.99
N ILE A 151 -3.60 14.83 -8.71
CA ILE A 151 -2.92 14.97 -7.42
C ILE A 151 -3.93 15.19 -6.28
N GLY A 152 -4.93 16.05 -6.49
CA GLY A 152 -6.01 16.23 -5.51
C GLY A 152 -6.78 14.93 -5.25
N LEU A 153 -7.05 14.15 -6.30
CA LEU A 153 -7.73 12.87 -6.18
C LEU A 153 -6.89 11.80 -5.45
N SER A 154 -5.56 11.77 -5.61
CA SER A 154 -4.70 10.91 -4.77
C SER A 154 -4.82 11.24 -3.29
N LEU A 155 -4.86 12.53 -2.94
CA LEU A 155 -4.98 12.96 -1.55
C LEU A 155 -6.34 12.56 -0.97
N LEU A 156 -7.42 12.76 -1.72
CA LEU A 156 -8.77 12.34 -1.30
C LEU A 156 -8.87 10.82 -1.13
N LEU A 157 -8.31 10.04 -2.05
CA LEU A 157 -8.26 8.57 -1.93
C LEU A 157 -7.45 8.14 -0.71
N TRP A 158 -6.31 8.79 -0.46
CA TRP A 158 -5.51 8.52 0.72
C TRP A 158 -6.30 8.81 2.01
N VAL A 159 -6.90 9.99 2.13
CA VAL A 159 -7.74 10.37 3.29
C VAL A 159 -8.89 9.37 3.46
N TYR A 160 -9.51 8.94 2.37
CA TYR A 160 -10.60 7.95 2.42
C TYR A 160 -10.14 6.62 3.03
N PHE A 161 -9.11 6.01 2.47
CA PHE A 161 -8.66 4.68 2.89
C PHE A 161 -7.97 4.67 4.25
N VAL A 162 -7.24 5.72 4.62
CA VAL A 162 -6.44 5.75 5.85
C VAL A 162 -7.22 6.34 7.04
N LEU A 163 -8.12 7.30 6.81
CA LEU A 163 -8.76 8.05 7.90
C LEU A 163 -10.29 7.91 7.90
N LEU A 164 -10.96 8.18 6.78
CA LEU A 164 -12.42 8.24 6.76
C LEU A 164 -13.05 6.85 6.94
N PHE A 165 -12.45 5.81 6.39
CA PHE A 165 -12.99 4.46 6.49
C PHE A 165 -13.10 3.99 7.94
N ASP A 166 -12.04 4.18 8.73
CA ASP A 166 -12.02 3.91 10.18
C ASP A 166 -13.10 4.71 10.92
N GLY A 167 -13.26 6.00 10.59
CA GLY A 167 -14.28 6.85 11.19
C GLY A 167 -15.71 6.43 10.88
N ILE A 168 -15.99 6.02 9.63
CA ILE A 168 -17.30 5.51 9.20
C ILE A 168 -17.61 4.19 9.92
N LEU A 169 -16.64 3.29 10.04
CA LEU A 169 -16.81 2.04 10.78
C LEU A 169 -17.12 2.30 12.25
N LEU A 170 -16.38 3.22 12.90
CA LEU A 170 -16.59 3.57 14.30
C LEU A 170 -17.99 4.17 14.52
N LEU A 171 -18.41 5.10 13.66
CA LEU A 171 -19.77 5.65 13.70
C LEU A 171 -20.84 4.56 13.53
N GLY A 172 -20.61 3.61 12.61
CA GLY A 172 -21.49 2.45 12.46
C GLY A 172 -21.55 1.59 13.72
N MET A 173 -20.41 1.29 14.33
CA MET A 173 -20.33 0.54 15.58
C MET A 173 -21.04 1.22 16.73
N TYR A 174 -20.91 2.55 16.84
CA TYR A 174 -21.55 3.33 17.89
C TYR A 174 -23.08 3.36 17.75
N ASN A 175 -23.59 3.61 16.54
CA ASN A 175 -25.03 3.72 16.30
C ASN A 175 -25.77 2.38 16.38
N PHE A 176 -25.10 1.27 16.06
CA PHE A 176 -25.68 -0.07 16.04
C PHE A 176 -25.14 -0.97 17.17
N ALA A 177 -24.64 -0.39 18.25
CA ALA A 177 -24.02 -1.11 19.36
C ALA A 177 -24.95 -2.16 20.01
N GLU A 178 -26.26 -1.97 19.94
CA GLU A 178 -27.27 -2.90 20.49
C GLU A 178 -27.50 -4.15 19.62
N TYR A 179 -27.00 -4.16 18.38
CA TYR A 179 -27.13 -5.29 17.44
C TYR A 179 -25.81 -6.06 17.32
N PRO A 180 -25.84 -7.38 17.06
CA PRO A 180 -24.63 -8.19 16.83
C PRO A 180 -24.02 -7.90 15.45
N ILE A 181 -23.43 -6.71 15.29
CA ILE A 181 -22.87 -6.21 14.02
C ILE A 181 -21.43 -6.63 13.77
N GLU A 182 -20.81 -7.35 14.71
CA GLU A 182 -19.39 -7.74 14.69
C GLU A 182 -18.97 -8.43 13.38
N LYS A 183 -19.82 -9.32 12.84
CA LYS A 183 -19.58 -10.01 11.57
C LYS A 183 -19.61 -9.07 10.37
N TYR A 184 -20.51 -8.08 10.39
CA TYR A 184 -20.60 -7.08 9.33
C TYR A 184 -19.42 -6.12 9.37
N VAL A 185 -19.04 -5.67 10.57
CA VAL A 185 -17.85 -4.83 10.78
C VAL A 185 -16.62 -5.55 10.23
N LEU A 186 -16.43 -6.83 10.58
CA LEU A 186 -15.34 -7.65 10.08
C LEU A 186 -15.34 -7.75 8.54
N PHE A 187 -16.52 -7.94 7.92
CA PHE A 187 -16.64 -7.95 6.46
C PHE A 187 -16.26 -6.60 5.83
N PHE A 188 -16.74 -5.49 6.38
CA PHE A 188 -16.40 -4.17 5.89
C PHE A 188 -14.90 -3.88 6.07
N THR A 189 -14.29 -4.27 7.18
CA THR A 189 -12.86 -4.07 7.39
C THR A 189 -12.00 -4.78 6.34
N PHE A 190 -12.43 -5.91 5.79
CA PHE A 190 -11.76 -6.56 4.66
C PHE A 190 -11.79 -5.77 3.35
N LEU A 191 -12.72 -4.83 3.20
CA LEU A 191 -12.76 -3.94 2.03
C LEU A 191 -11.65 -2.88 2.07
N ASN A 192 -11.05 -2.62 3.23
CA ASN A 192 -9.94 -1.68 3.33
C ASN A 192 -8.59 -2.42 3.35
N PRO A 193 -7.74 -2.28 2.31
CA PRO A 193 -6.42 -2.91 2.31
C PRO A 193 -5.53 -2.44 3.45
N VAL A 194 -5.72 -1.20 3.94
CA VAL A 194 -4.94 -0.65 5.08
C VAL A 194 -5.30 -1.40 6.35
N ASP A 195 -6.59 -1.52 6.68
CA ASP A 195 -7.02 -2.19 7.90
C ASP A 195 -6.75 -3.69 7.85
N LEU A 196 -6.93 -4.31 6.69
CA LEU A 196 -6.60 -5.71 6.48
C LEU A 196 -5.10 -5.95 6.81
N SER A 197 -4.20 -5.11 6.29
CA SER A 197 -2.77 -5.20 6.61
C SER A 197 -2.45 -4.90 8.08
N ARG A 198 -3.16 -3.95 8.69
CA ARG A 198 -3.05 -3.61 10.12
C ARG A 198 -3.41 -4.80 11.00
N ILE A 199 -4.57 -5.40 10.76
CA ILE A 199 -5.09 -6.53 11.55
C ILE A 199 -4.22 -7.76 11.36
N MET A 200 -3.74 -8.05 10.14
CA MET A 200 -2.83 -9.16 9.89
C MET A 200 -1.59 -9.11 10.79
N VAL A 201 -0.97 -7.93 10.93
CA VAL A 201 0.23 -7.75 11.76
C VAL A 201 -0.13 -7.76 13.25
N LEU A 202 -1.18 -7.04 13.66
CA LEU A 202 -1.58 -6.94 15.07
C LEU A 202 -2.01 -8.27 15.68
N MET A 203 -2.63 -9.16 14.90
CA MET A 203 -3.07 -10.46 15.41
C MET A 203 -1.90 -11.42 15.71
N GLN A 204 -0.70 -11.09 15.22
CA GLN A 204 0.53 -11.85 15.51
C GLN A 204 1.31 -11.27 16.69
N THR A 205 0.98 -10.06 17.17
CA THR A 205 1.60 -9.45 18.35
C THR A 205 0.83 -9.80 19.61
N GLN A 206 1.50 -9.79 20.77
CA GLN A 206 0.87 -10.12 22.07
C GLN A 206 -0.23 -9.12 22.47
N THR A 207 -0.24 -7.93 21.84
CA THR A 207 -1.27 -6.89 21.98
C THR A 207 -2.64 -7.29 21.42
N ALA A 208 -2.76 -8.37 20.66
CA ALA A 208 -4.06 -8.91 20.23
C ALA A 208 -4.99 -9.23 21.42
N ALA A 209 -4.43 -9.56 22.59
CA ALA A 209 -5.19 -9.80 23.82
C ALA A 209 -5.88 -8.54 24.37
N LEU A 210 -5.41 -7.34 24.00
CA LEU A 210 -5.94 -6.06 24.45
C LEU A 210 -7.18 -5.61 23.66
N MET A 211 -7.52 -6.29 22.55
CA MET A 211 -8.67 -5.94 21.69
C MET A 211 -10.01 -6.52 22.17
N GLY A 212 -10.04 -7.21 23.31
CA GLY A 212 -11.26 -7.75 23.89
C GLY A 212 -11.90 -8.89 23.08
N TYR A 213 -13.22 -9.05 23.18
CA TYR A 213 -13.99 -10.17 22.60
C TYR A 213 -13.91 -10.22 21.06
N SER A 214 -13.98 -9.07 20.39
CA SER A 214 -13.81 -8.98 18.93
C SER A 214 -12.41 -9.44 18.50
N GLY A 215 -11.38 -9.09 19.27
CA GLY A 215 -10.00 -9.55 19.09
C GLY A 215 -9.86 -11.08 19.11
N ALA A 216 -10.67 -11.80 19.88
CA ALA A 216 -10.63 -13.26 19.91
C ALA A 216 -11.14 -13.89 18.59
N ILE A 217 -12.21 -13.33 18.02
CA ILE A 217 -12.75 -13.75 16.72
C ILE A 217 -11.74 -13.42 15.62
N PHE A 218 -11.17 -12.21 15.62
CA PHE A 218 -10.11 -11.83 14.68
C PHE A 218 -8.87 -12.72 14.82
N LYS A 219 -8.43 -12.99 16.05
CA LYS A 219 -7.25 -13.83 16.30
C LYS A 219 -7.47 -15.23 15.76
N GLN A 220 -8.62 -15.85 15.98
CA GLN A 220 -8.93 -17.17 15.43
C GLN A 220 -8.88 -17.19 13.89
N PHE A 221 -9.39 -16.16 13.22
CA PHE A 221 -9.29 -16.06 11.76
C PHE A 221 -7.86 -15.81 11.28
N PHE A 222 -7.19 -14.77 11.77
CA PHE A 222 -5.90 -14.30 11.26
C PHE A 222 -4.68 -15.08 11.75
N THR A 223 -4.80 -15.90 12.80
CA THR A 223 -3.72 -16.82 13.20
C THR A 223 -3.75 -18.15 12.44
N THR A 224 -4.87 -18.49 11.80
CA THR A 224 -4.93 -19.68 10.95
C THR A 224 -4.25 -19.44 9.61
N GLN A 225 -3.55 -20.46 9.12
CA GLN A 225 -2.93 -20.43 7.78
C GLN A 225 -3.95 -20.12 6.67
N GLN A 226 -5.20 -20.58 6.85
CA GLN A 226 -6.31 -20.31 5.94
C GLN A 226 -6.67 -18.82 5.93
N GLY A 227 -6.87 -18.19 7.08
CA GLY A 227 -7.19 -16.76 7.15
C GLY A 227 -6.08 -15.87 6.59
N LEU A 228 -4.81 -16.19 6.87
CA LEU A 228 -3.67 -15.49 6.27
C LEU A 228 -3.68 -15.60 4.73
N SER A 229 -3.93 -16.79 4.19
CA SER A 229 -3.98 -16.98 2.73
C SER A 229 -5.11 -16.18 2.08
N ILE A 230 -6.29 -16.14 2.71
CA ILE A 230 -7.45 -15.37 2.23
C ILE A 230 -7.13 -13.87 2.26
N ALA A 231 -6.52 -13.39 3.33
CA ALA A 231 -6.13 -11.99 3.48
C ALA A 231 -5.13 -11.55 2.40
N VAL A 232 -4.12 -12.39 2.12
CA VAL A 232 -3.16 -12.14 1.02
C VAL A 232 -3.87 -12.16 -0.34
N LEU A 233 -4.77 -13.11 -0.60
CA LEU A 233 -5.56 -13.16 -1.84
C LEU A 233 -6.42 -11.92 -2.01
N LEU A 234 -7.03 -11.41 -0.95
CA LEU A 234 -7.79 -10.16 -0.97
C LEU A 234 -6.90 -8.95 -1.29
N LEU A 235 -5.70 -8.84 -0.69
CA LEU A 235 -4.74 -7.79 -1.06
C LEU A 235 -4.31 -7.89 -2.53
N VAL A 236 -4.07 -9.09 -3.04
CA VAL A 236 -3.75 -9.31 -4.45
C VAL A 236 -4.95 -8.94 -5.34
N SER A 237 -6.18 -9.22 -4.92
CA SER A 237 -7.37 -8.80 -5.65
C SER A 237 -7.46 -7.27 -5.76
N TRP A 238 -7.08 -6.55 -4.70
CA TRP A 238 -6.97 -5.09 -4.67
C TRP A 238 -5.86 -4.54 -5.57
N VAL A 239 -4.90 -5.36 -6.00
CA VAL A 239 -3.93 -5.00 -7.05
C VAL A 239 -4.55 -5.21 -8.44
N VAL A 240 -5.14 -6.39 -8.65
CA VAL A 240 -5.62 -6.84 -9.96
C VAL A 240 -6.79 -5.99 -10.43
N VAL A 241 -7.75 -5.67 -9.55
CA VAL A 241 -8.99 -4.96 -9.91
C VAL A 241 -8.70 -3.53 -10.42
N PRO A 242 -7.96 -2.65 -9.72
CA PRO A 242 -7.65 -1.32 -10.23
C PRO A 242 -6.80 -1.35 -11.51
N LEU A 243 -5.85 -2.29 -11.63
CA LEU A 243 -5.06 -2.45 -12.85
C LEU A 243 -5.92 -2.84 -14.05
N MET A 244 -6.88 -3.76 -13.88
CA MET A 244 -7.81 -4.13 -14.93
C MET A 244 -8.63 -2.93 -15.40
N PHE A 245 -9.15 -2.12 -14.46
CA PHE A 245 -9.86 -0.90 -14.81
C PHE A 245 -8.97 0.13 -15.52
N ALA A 246 -7.72 0.29 -15.08
CA ALA A 246 -6.75 1.18 -15.72
C ALA A 246 -6.48 0.75 -17.17
N PHE A 247 -6.27 -0.54 -17.43
CA PHE A 247 -6.05 -1.07 -18.78
C PHE A 247 -7.26 -0.89 -19.69
N ASN A 248 -8.46 -1.14 -19.17
CA ASN A 248 -9.69 -1.03 -19.95
C ASN A 248 -9.98 0.42 -20.35
N LYS A 249 -9.74 1.38 -19.45
CA LYS A 249 -9.92 2.80 -19.73
C LYS A 249 -8.83 3.33 -20.68
N PHE A 250 -7.57 2.97 -20.46
CA PHE A 250 -6.46 3.43 -21.32
C PHE A 250 -6.55 2.90 -22.75
N LYS A 251 -7.14 1.72 -22.97
CA LYS A 251 -7.38 1.21 -24.33
C LYS A 251 -8.31 2.14 -25.12
N LYS A 252 -9.31 2.72 -24.45
CA LYS A 252 -10.35 3.57 -25.05
C LYS A 252 -10.02 5.06 -25.00
N LYS A 253 -8.94 5.45 -24.32
CA LYS A 253 -8.53 6.85 -24.19
C LYS A 253 -7.87 7.30 -25.48
N ASP A 254 -8.37 8.38 -26.06
CA ASP A 254 -7.69 9.06 -27.16
C ASP A 254 -6.49 9.81 -26.56
N LEU A 255 -5.31 9.51 -27.10
CA LEU A 255 -4.01 10.04 -26.71
C LEU A 255 -3.40 10.72 -27.93
#